data_AF-B4J072-F1
#
_entry.id   AF-B4J072-F1
#
_cell.length_a   1.000
_cell.length_b   1.000
_cell.length_c   1.000
_cell.angle_alpha   90.00
_cell.angle_beta   90.00
_cell.angle_gamma   90.00
#
_symmetry.space_group_name_H-M   'P 1'
#
loop_
_entity.id
_entity.type
_entity.pdbx_description
1 polymer ?
#
loop_
_entity_poly.entity_id
_entity_poly.type
_entity_poly.pdbx_seq_one_letter_code
_entity_poly.pdbx_strand_id
1 'polypeptide(L)'
;REHESKSNSASSGTGGGGTNSSSSSSSANANASHCYGQCNCIIDQIFTGMLQSDVVCQACNGVSTTFDPFWDISLDLGETTTHGGVTPKTLIDCLERYTRAEHLGSAAKIKCSTCKSYQESTKQFSLRTLPSVVSFHLKRFEHSALIDRKISSFIQFPVEFDMTPFMSEKKNAYGDFRFSLYAVVNHVGTIDTGHYTAFVRHQKDTWVKCDDHVITMASLNQVLESEGYLLFYHKNILEYE
;
A
#
# COMPACT_ATOMS: atom_id res chain seq x y z
N ARG A 1 -22.52 6.40 -47.18
CA ARG A 1 -23.48 5.51 -47.87
C ARG A 1 -23.91 4.48 -46.84
N GLU A 2 -25.22 4.44 -46.56
CA GLU A 2 -25.99 3.45 -45.77
C GLU A 2 -25.60 3.37 -44.27
N HIS A 3 -26.28 4.01 -43.31
CA HIS A 3 -27.68 3.88 -42.85
C HIS A 3 -28.14 2.45 -42.58
N GLU A 4 -28.21 2.06 -41.30
CA GLU A 4 -29.45 1.53 -40.73
C GLU A 4 -29.48 1.64 -39.20
N SER A 5 -30.53 2.31 -38.72
CA SER A 5 -30.94 2.46 -37.33
C SER A 5 -32.07 1.47 -37.05
N LYS A 6 -32.16 0.93 -35.83
CA LYS A 6 -33.44 0.49 -35.26
C LYS A 6 -33.41 0.51 -33.72
N SER A 7 -34.48 1.08 -33.22
CA SER A 7 -34.82 1.45 -31.86
C SER A 7 -35.73 0.43 -31.18
N ASN A 8 -36.11 0.76 -29.93
CA ASN A 8 -37.25 0.31 -29.12
C ASN A 8 -36.87 -0.68 -28.01
N SER A 9 -37.43 -0.63 -26.80
CA SER A 9 -38.25 0.35 -26.06
C SER A 9 -38.49 -0.26 -24.67
N ALA A 10 -38.60 0.57 -23.64
CA ALA A 10 -38.97 0.17 -22.28
C ALA A 10 -40.44 -0.26 -22.16
N SER A 11 -40.76 -1.17 -21.22
CA SER A 11 -42.01 -1.11 -20.47
C SER A 11 -41.92 -1.86 -19.13
N SER A 12 -42.50 -1.20 -18.14
CA SER A 12 -42.74 -1.54 -16.74
C SER A 12 -43.87 -2.55 -16.54
N GLY A 13 -43.84 -3.32 -15.46
CA GLY A 13 -44.98 -4.14 -15.01
C GLY A 13 -44.80 -4.73 -13.61
N THR A 14 -45.64 -4.26 -12.69
CA THR A 14 -45.72 -4.49 -11.25
C THR A 14 -46.41 -5.80 -10.82
N GLY A 15 -46.08 -6.31 -9.62
CA GLY A 15 -47.08 -6.77 -8.64
C GLY A 15 -47.00 -8.23 -8.13
N GLY A 16 -47.12 -8.40 -6.80
CA GLY A 16 -47.70 -9.60 -6.16
C GLY A 16 -46.87 -10.25 -5.06
N GLY A 17 -47.30 -10.10 -3.79
CA GLY A 17 -46.64 -10.65 -2.58
C GLY A 17 -47.15 -12.01 -2.08
N GLY A 18 -46.66 -12.41 -0.89
CA GLY A 18 -47.14 -13.57 -0.10
C GLY A 18 -46.02 -14.51 0.38
N THR A 19 -45.39 -14.25 1.53
CA THR A 19 -45.60 -14.86 2.88
C THR A 19 -44.90 -16.20 3.18
N ASN A 20 -44.13 -16.13 4.28
CA ASN A 20 -43.45 -17.13 5.10
C ASN A 20 -43.95 -18.59 5.11
N SER A 21 -42.99 -19.51 5.17
CA SER A 21 -43.08 -20.70 6.04
C SER A 21 -41.72 -21.05 6.64
N SER A 22 -41.71 -21.18 7.96
CA SER A 22 -40.60 -21.55 8.82
C SER A 22 -40.41 -23.06 8.87
N SER A 23 -39.17 -23.53 8.74
CA SER A 23 -38.75 -24.83 9.27
C SER A 23 -37.46 -24.67 10.06
N SER A 24 -37.58 -24.92 11.35
CA SER A 24 -36.51 -24.98 12.34
C SER A 24 -35.74 -26.29 12.21
N SER A 25 -34.42 -26.22 12.09
CA SER A 25 -33.53 -27.28 12.56
C SER A 25 -32.32 -26.64 13.25
N SER A 26 -32.24 -26.89 14.54
CA SER A 26 -31.19 -26.48 15.46
C SER A 26 -29.96 -27.37 15.25
N SER A 27 -28.78 -26.79 15.06
CA SER A 27 -27.49 -27.44 15.28
C SER A 27 -26.40 -26.42 15.53
N ALA A 28 -25.96 -26.41 16.79
CA ALA A 28 -24.70 -25.95 17.37
C ALA A 28 -23.67 -25.18 16.50
N ASN A 29 -23.46 -23.93 16.89
CA ASN A 29 -22.18 -23.37 17.36
C ASN A 29 -20.87 -23.90 16.71
N ALA A 30 -20.28 -23.08 15.84
CA ALA A 30 -18.84 -22.91 15.79
C ALA A 30 -18.53 -21.49 15.31
N ASN A 31 -17.96 -20.68 16.21
CA ASN A 31 -17.28 -19.43 15.93
C ASN A 31 -16.32 -19.60 14.74
N ALA A 32 -16.71 -19.14 13.56
CA ALA A 32 -15.77 -18.89 12.47
C ALA A 32 -15.13 -17.51 12.71
N SER A 33 -14.34 -17.41 13.78
CA SER A 33 -13.30 -16.39 13.87
C SER A 33 -12.30 -16.75 12.78
N HIS A 34 -12.40 -16.10 11.62
CA HIS A 34 -11.49 -16.28 10.50
C HIS A 34 -10.10 -15.88 11.00
N CYS A 35 -9.29 -16.86 11.38
CA CYS A 35 -7.88 -16.67 11.62
C CYS A 35 -7.29 -16.22 10.28
N TYR A 36 -6.82 -14.97 10.20
CA TYR A 36 -5.78 -14.60 9.23
C TYR A 36 -4.49 -15.31 9.66
N GLY A 37 -4.52 -16.64 9.58
CA GLY A 37 -3.43 -17.53 9.91
C GLY A 37 -2.47 -17.53 8.75
N GLN A 38 -1.23 -17.12 9.02
CA GLN A 38 -0.10 -17.20 8.11
C GLN A 38 -0.16 -18.50 7.30
N CYS A 39 -0.35 -18.36 5.98
CA CYS A 39 -0.18 -19.48 5.09
C CYS A 39 1.32 -19.78 5.04
N ASN A 40 1.73 -21.04 5.10
CA ASN A 40 3.15 -21.37 4.98
C ASN A 40 3.61 -21.43 3.50
N CYS A 41 2.98 -20.63 2.64
CA CYS A 41 3.33 -20.58 1.22
C CYS A 41 4.51 -19.65 1.01
N ILE A 42 5.19 -19.82 -0.13
CA ILE A 42 6.32 -18.98 -0.53
C ILE A 42 5.99 -17.49 -0.58
N ILE A 43 4.73 -17.13 -0.89
CA ILE A 43 4.30 -15.74 -0.94
C ILE A 43 4.35 -15.11 0.45
N ASP A 44 3.77 -15.78 1.45
CA ASP A 44 3.75 -15.27 2.82
C ASP A 44 5.15 -15.25 3.45
N GLN A 45 5.99 -16.25 3.14
CA GLN A 45 7.37 -16.29 3.63
C GLN A 45 8.24 -15.17 3.06
N ILE A 46 8.02 -14.77 1.80
CA ILE A 46 8.87 -13.80 1.11
C ILE A 46 8.35 -12.37 1.25
N PHE A 47 7.04 -12.15 1.11
CA PHE A 47 6.45 -10.83 0.90
C PHE A 47 5.60 -10.32 2.07
N THR A 48 5.23 -11.16 3.05
CA THR A 48 4.36 -10.71 4.14
C THR A 48 5.15 -10.09 5.30
N GLY A 49 4.89 -8.81 5.55
CA GLY A 49 5.26 -8.11 6.77
C GLY A 49 4.06 -7.90 7.70
N MET A 50 4.33 -7.25 8.83
CA MET A 50 3.29 -6.86 9.79
C MET A 50 3.35 -5.35 10.02
N LEU A 51 2.23 -4.66 9.83
CA LEU A 51 2.03 -3.26 10.15
C LEU A 51 1.48 -3.15 11.58
N GLN A 52 1.92 -2.14 12.33
CA GLN A 52 1.34 -1.76 13.60
C GLN A 52 0.61 -0.42 13.44
N SER A 53 -0.69 -0.39 13.74
CA SER A 53 -1.49 0.83 13.78
C SER A 53 -1.83 1.22 15.20
N ASP A 54 -1.36 2.39 15.63
CA ASP A 54 -1.63 2.94 16.96
C ASP A 54 -2.61 4.09 16.85
N VAL A 55 -3.72 4.00 17.60
CA VAL A 55 -4.69 5.07 17.79
C VAL A 55 -4.54 5.61 19.21
N VAL A 56 -4.15 6.87 19.34
CA VAL A 56 -3.93 7.54 20.64
C VAL A 56 -5.04 8.55 20.88
N CYS A 57 -5.82 8.30 21.94
CA CYS A 57 -6.87 9.22 22.37
C CYS A 57 -6.27 10.51 22.92
N GLN A 58 -6.67 11.68 22.39
CA GLN A 58 -6.14 12.98 22.80
C GLN A 58 -6.67 13.48 24.15
N ALA A 59 -7.70 12.82 24.72
CA ALA A 59 -8.26 13.19 26.01
C ALA A 59 -7.64 12.45 27.21
N CYS A 60 -7.26 11.17 27.03
CA CYS A 60 -6.75 10.33 28.12
C CYS A 60 -5.40 9.66 27.82
N ASN A 61 -4.84 9.88 26.62
CA ASN A 61 -3.62 9.26 26.12
C ASN A 61 -3.64 7.71 26.09
N GLY A 62 -4.84 7.11 26.17
CA GLY A 62 -5.02 5.68 25.96
C GLY A 62 -4.65 5.30 24.53
N VAL A 63 -3.86 4.25 24.38
CA VAL A 63 -3.41 3.71 23.09
C VAL A 63 -4.19 2.45 22.76
N SER A 64 -4.68 2.37 21.53
CA SER A 64 -5.25 1.15 20.95
C SER A 64 -4.38 0.73 19.77
N THR A 65 -3.81 -0.46 19.85
CA THR A 65 -2.89 -1.01 18.83
C THR A 65 -3.56 -2.13 18.05
N THR A 66 -3.47 -2.09 16.72
CA THR A 66 -3.83 -3.20 15.83
C THR A 66 -2.62 -3.67 15.03
N PHE A 67 -2.62 -4.94 14.65
CA PHE A 67 -1.58 -5.55 13.83
C PHE A 67 -2.20 -6.11 12.57
N ASP A 68 -1.74 -5.63 11.41
CA ASP A 68 -2.33 -5.93 10.12
C ASP A 68 -1.24 -6.45 9.17
N PRO A 69 -1.40 -7.62 8.53
CA PRO A 69 -0.43 -8.10 7.54
C PRO A 69 -0.41 -7.18 6.31
N PHE A 70 0.74 -7.04 5.69
CA PHE A 70 0.88 -6.32 4.41
C PHE A 70 1.76 -7.10 3.43
N TRP A 71 1.52 -6.91 2.13
CA TRP A 71 2.32 -7.47 1.03
C TRP A 71 3.06 -6.39 0.23
N ASP A 72 2.53 -5.16 0.26
CA ASP A 72 3.13 -3.96 -0.30
C ASP A 72 2.88 -2.76 0.60
N ILE A 73 3.69 -1.71 0.42
CA ILE A 73 3.50 -0.42 1.08
C ILE A 73 3.17 0.60 -0.01
N SER A 74 1.91 0.98 -0.07
CA SER A 74 1.38 1.96 -1.01
C SER A 74 1.53 3.39 -0.46
N LEU A 75 2.40 4.18 -1.08
CA LEU A 75 2.87 5.49 -0.62
C LEU A 75 2.19 6.63 -1.37
N ASP A 76 1.57 7.55 -0.63
CA ASP A 76 0.88 8.72 -1.18
C ASP A 76 1.87 9.82 -1.60
N LEU A 77 1.75 10.28 -2.85
CA LEU A 77 2.57 11.35 -3.43
C LEU A 77 1.87 12.71 -3.51
N GLY A 78 0.56 12.74 -3.24
CA GLY A 78 -0.27 13.93 -3.43
C GLY A 78 0.16 15.14 -2.59
N GLU A 79 -0.13 16.33 -3.12
CA GLU A 79 0.14 17.60 -2.45
C GLU A 79 -0.69 17.73 -1.18
N THR A 80 -0.04 18.04 -0.06
CA THR A 80 -0.74 18.36 1.18
C THR A 80 -1.26 19.80 1.09
N THR A 81 -2.42 19.98 0.45
CA THR A 81 -3.04 21.32 0.32
C THR A 81 -3.54 21.89 1.65
N THR A 82 -3.69 21.07 2.70
CA THR A 82 -4.40 21.49 3.91
C THR A 82 -3.54 21.71 5.16
N HIS A 83 -2.30 21.22 5.26
CA HIS A 83 -1.52 21.35 6.50
C HIS A 83 0.01 21.43 6.30
N GLY A 84 0.50 22.34 5.45
CA GLY A 84 1.93 22.70 5.40
C GLY A 84 2.90 21.53 5.11
N GLY A 85 2.39 20.41 4.60
CA GLY A 85 3.17 19.22 4.34
C GLY A 85 3.94 19.36 3.03
N VAL A 86 5.25 19.19 3.10
CA VAL A 86 6.16 19.23 1.95
C VAL A 86 5.84 18.07 1.00
N THR A 87 5.74 18.34 -0.30
CA THR A 87 5.62 17.30 -1.33
C THR A 87 6.86 16.40 -1.26
N PRO A 88 6.68 15.06 -1.13
CA PRO A 88 7.82 14.16 -1.01
C PRO A 88 8.66 14.21 -2.28
N LYS A 89 9.98 14.20 -2.11
CA LYS A 89 10.96 14.16 -3.21
C LYS A 89 11.75 12.87 -3.23
N THR A 90 11.75 12.12 -2.13
CA THR A 90 12.46 10.86 -1.99
C THR A 90 11.54 9.74 -1.47
N LEU A 91 11.94 8.48 -1.69
CA LEU A 91 11.29 7.32 -1.07
C LEU A 91 11.30 7.42 0.48
N ILE A 92 12.37 7.98 1.05
CA ILE A 92 12.50 8.20 2.49
C ILE A 92 11.44 9.19 2.95
N ASP A 93 11.26 10.32 2.27
CA ASP A 93 10.22 11.31 2.59
C ASP A 93 8.83 10.67 2.55
N CYS A 94 8.59 9.78 1.58
CA CYS A 94 7.33 9.05 1.46
C CYS A 94 7.10 8.13 2.67
N LEU A 95 8.12 7.41 3.13
CA LEU A 95 8.04 6.51 4.28
C LEU A 95 7.91 7.27 5.60
N GLU A 96 8.61 8.39 5.75
CA GLU A 96 8.44 9.30 6.89
C GLU A 96 7.01 9.82 6.95
N ARG A 97 6.44 10.22 5.79
CA ARG A 97 5.05 10.63 5.71
C ARG A 97 4.09 9.49 6.04
N TYR A 98 4.33 8.30 5.52
CA TYR A 98 3.49 7.11 5.75
C TYR A 98 3.45 6.70 7.24
N THR A 99 4.56 6.86 7.95
CA THR A 99 4.70 6.49 9.38
C THR A 99 4.48 7.65 10.35
N ARG A 100 4.16 8.85 9.84
CA ARG A 100 3.90 10.02 10.69
C ARG A 100 2.55 9.91 11.38
N ALA A 101 2.50 10.29 12.66
CA ALA A 101 1.23 10.43 13.35
C ALA A 101 0.39 11.55 12.71
N GLU A 102 -0.86 11.24 12.39
CA GLU A 102 -1.83 12.19 11.84
C GLU A 102 -3.03 12.37 12.75
N HIS A 103 -3.60 13.58 12.78
CA HIS A 103 -4.84 13.84 13.50
C HIS A 103 -6.02 13.43 12.63
N LEU A 104 -6.92 12.60 13.16
CA LEU A 104 -8.13 12.19 12.44
C LEU A 104 -9.15 13.35 12.29
N GLY A 105 -8.99 14.41 13.09
CA GLY A 105 -9.85 15.59 13.06
C GLY A 105 -11.21 15.38 13.74
N SER A 106 -11.96 16.46 13.88
CA SER A 106 -13.23 16.49 14.62
C SER A 106 -14.36 15.71 13.94
N ALA A 107 -14.26 15.47 12.63
CA ALA A 107 -15.24 14.72 11.85
C ALA A 107 -15.09 13.19 11.97
N ALA A 108 -13.93 12.69 12.39
CA ALA A 108 -13.62 11.25 12.48
C ALA A 108 -13.23 10.83 13.91
N LYS A 109 -13.99 11.29 14.91
CA LYS A 109 -13.78 10.91 16.32
C LYS A 109 -13.97 9.41 16.52
N ILE A 110 -13.12 8.81 17.36
CA ILE A 110 -13.17 7.39 17.70
C ILE A 110 -13.73 7.21 19.11
N LYS A 111 -14.55 6.18 19.32
CA LYS A 111 -15.06 5.83 20.65
C LYS A 111 -13.94 5.25 21.49
N CYS A 112 -13.46 6.02 22.47
CA CYS A 112 -12.40 5.60 23.37
C CYS A 112 -12.92 4.55 24.38
N SER A 113 -12.19 3.44 24.52
CA SER A 113 -12.52 2.36 25.46
C SER A 113 -12.39 2.78 26.93
N THR A 114 -11.51 3.74 27.24
CA THR A 114 -11.30 4.29 28.59
C THR A 114 -12.30 5.40 28.90
N CYS A 115 -12.43 6.41 28.04
CA CYS A 115 -13.35 7.55 28.26
C CYS A 115 -14.84 7.18 28.08
N LYS A 116 -15.12 6.04 27.42
CA LYS A 116 -16.47 5.59 27.03
C LYS A 116 -17.25 6.57 26.15
N SER A 117 -16.57 7.53 25.53
CA SER A 117 -17.14 8.58 24.67
C SER A 117 -16.29 8.78 23.39
N TYR A 118 -16.85 9.50 22.42
CA TYR A 118 -16.16 9.84 21.17
C TYR A 118 -15.14 10.95 21.40
N GLN A 119 -13.88 10.65 21.12
CA GLN A 119 -12.75 11.55 21.35
C GLN A 119 -11.98 11.78 20.06
N GLU A 120 -11.32 12.93 19.99
CA GLU A 120 -10.30 13.15 18.98
C GLU A 120 -9.12 12.22 19.25
N SER A 121 -8.47 11.77 18.18
CA SER A 121 -7.39 10.80 18.26
C SER A 121 -6.37 11.07 17.17
N THR A 122 -5.13 10.71 17.43
CA THR A 122 -4.11 10.58 16.40
C THR A 122 -4.03 9.12 15.97
N LYS A 123 -3.75 8.90 14.68
CA LYS A 123 -3.44 7.58 14.14
C LYS A 123 -2.00 7.59 13.63
N GLN A 124 -1.27 6.52 13.89
CA GLN A 124 0.09 6.34 13.39
C GLN A 124 0.26 4.91 12.88
N PHE A 125 1.00 4.76 11.77
CA PHE A 125 1.49 3.48 11.31
C PHE A 125 2.98 3.33 11.60
N SER A 126 3.41 2.10 11.87
CA SER A 126 4.82 1.72 11.99
C SER A 126 5.01 0.27 11.56
N LEU A 127 6.23 -0.09 11.17
CA LEU A 127 6.54 -1.43 10.67
C LEU A 127 6.90 -2.33 11.85
N ARG A 128 6.10 -3.37 12.11
CA ARG A 128 6.35 -4.31 13.21
C ARG A 128 7.35 -5.37 12.80
N THR A 129 7.16 -5.97 11.63
CA THR A 129 8.09 -6.92 11.00
C THR A 129 8.21 -6.61 9.52
N LEU A 130 9.41 -6.82 8.97
CA LEU A 130 9.68 -6.62 7.54
C LEU A 130 9.81 -7.97 6.81
N PRO A 131 9.20 -8.10 5.62
CA PRO A 131 9.37 -9.27 4.76
C PRO A 131 10.80 -9.36 4.20
N SER A 132 11.15 -10.51 3.64
CA SER A 132 12.44 -10.70 2.93
C SER A 132 12.51 -9.83 1.67
N VAL A 133 11.37 -9.61 1.02
CA VAL A 133 11.21 -8.68 -0.10
C VAL A 133 10.11 -7.66 0.22
N VAL A 134 10.45 -6.38 0.19
CA VAL A 134 9.50 -5.28 0.34
C VAL A 134 9.18 -4.70 -1.04
N SER A 135 7.88 -4.56 -1.30
CA SER A 135 7.35 -3.89 -2.49
C SER A 135 6.81 -2.53 -2.09
N PHE A 136 7.33 -1.45 -2.70
CA PHE A 136 6.78 -0.11 -2.55
C PHE A 136 5.98 0.26 -3.80
N HIS A 137 4.75 0.69 -3.60
CA HIS A 137 3.91 1.24 -4.65
C HIS A 137 3.85 2.75 -4.49
N LEU A 138 4.40 3.49 -5.45
CA LEU A 138 4.26 4.93 -5.50
C LEU A 138 2.91 5.26 -6.14
N LYS A 139 1.94 5.73 -5.34
CA LYS A 139 0.57 6.02 -5.79
C LYS A 139 0.56 7.24 -6.71
N ARG A 140 0.89 7.00 -7.98
CA ARG A 140 0.97 8.03 -9.02
C ARG A 140 -0.37 8.39 -9.63
N PHE A 141 -1.44 7.64 -9.35
CA PHE A 141 -2.76 7.91 -9.94
C PHE A 141 -3.69 8.46 -8.89
N GLU A 142 -4.19 9.67 -9.12
CA GLU A 142 -5.20 10.31 -8.31
C GLU A 142 -6.52 10.25 -9.07
N HIS A 143 -7.53 9.67 -8.43
CA HIS A 143 -8.91 9.75 -8.89
C HIS A 143 -9.64 10.79 -8.05
N SER A 144 -10.19 11.80 -8.70
CA SER A 144 -11.04 12.80 -8.03
C SER A 144 -12.37 12.91 -8.76
N ALA A 145 -13.39 13.44 -8.09
CA ALA A 145 -14.71 13.60 -8.69
C ALA A 145 -14.73 14.48 -9.96
N LEU A 146 -13.65 15.24 -10.23
CA LEU A 146 -13.58 16.21 -11.32
C LEU A 146 -12.53 15.84 -12.37
N ILE A 147 -11.36 15.35 -11.95
CA ILE A 147 -10.26 15.02 -12.85
C ILE A 147 -9.43 13.87 -12.32
N ASP A 148 -9.14 12.92 -13.21
CA ASP A 148 -8.15 11.89 -12.97
C ASP A 148 -6.79 12.39 -13.46
N ARG A 149 -5.74 12.17 -12.66
CA ARG A 149 -4.41 12.70 -12.96
C ARG A 149 -3.31 11.72 -12.60
N LYS A 150 -2.28 11.68 -13.45
CA LYS A 150 -1.00 11.05 -13.12
C LYS A 150 -0.04 12.06 -12.48
N ILE A 151 0.54 11.69 -11.35
CA ILE A 151 1.65 12.38 -10.68
C ILE A 151 2.96 11.92 -11.32
N SER A 152 3.50 12.77 -12.20
CA SER A 152 4.81 12.59 -12.84
C SER A 152 5.96 13.27 -12.09
N SER A 153 5.76 13.65 -10.82
CA SER A 153 6.87 14.19 -10.01
C SER A 153 7.98 13.14 -9.86
N PHE A 154 9.21 13.61 -9.98
CA PHE A 154 10.38 12.78 -9.74
C PHE A 154 10.47 12.43 -8.26
N ILE A 155 10.58 11.14 -7.96
CA ILE A 155 10.79 10.61 -6.60
C ILE A 155 12.10 9.85 -6.63
N GLN A 156 13.11 10.40 -5.96
CA GLN A 156 14.40 9.74 -5.84
C GLN A 156 14.29 8.53 -4.92
N PHE A 157 14.78 7.37 -5.38
CA PHE A 157 14.88 6.17 -4.56
C PHE A 157 16.34 5.69 -4.54
N PRO A 158 16.88 5.27 -3.38
CA PRO A 158 18.28 4.85 -3.27
C PRO A 158 18.47 3.41 -3.74
N VAL A 159 19.70 3.02 -4.10
CA VAL A 159 20.02 1.60 -4.36
C VAL A 159 19.94 0.77 -3.10
N GLU A 160 20.37 1.33 -1.97
CA GLU A 160 20.32 0.68 -0.67
C GLU A 160 19.86 1.68 0.38
N PHE A 161 19.06 1.22 1.35
CA PHE A 161 18.70 2.04 2.51
C PHE A 161 18.32 1.21 3.72
N ASP A 162 18.32 1.87 4.88
CA ASP A 162 17.98 1.31 6.18
C ASP A 162 16.52 1.61 6.55
N MET A 163 15.75 0.55 6.82
CA MET A 163 14.34 0.63 7.21
C MET A 163 14.13 0.81 8.72
N THR A 164 15.19 0.73 9.53
CA THR A 164 15.15 0.88 11.00
C THR A 164 14.36 2.11 11.48
N PRO A 165 14.46 3.30 10.87
CA PRO A 165 13.72 4.49 11.32
C PRO A 165 12.20 4.34 11.33
N PHE A 166 11.66 3.43 10.51
CA PHE A 166 10.23 3.22 10.30
C PHE A 166 9.65 2.07 11.14
N MET A 167 10.50 1.38 11.91
CA MET A 167 10.12 0.23 12.75
C MET A 167 9.44 0.67 14.05
N SER A 168 8.47 -0.12 14.53
CA SER A 168 7.77 0.16 15.79
C SER A 168 8.64 -0.08 17.03
N GLU A 169 9.57 -1.03 16.96
CA GLU A 169 10.55 -1.31 18.02
C GLU A 169 11.97 -1.05 17.55
N LYS A 170 12.59 0.02 18.07
CA LYS A 170 14.00 0.37 17.79
C LYS A 170 15.02 -0.57 18.47
N LYS A 171 14.57 -1.50 19.31
CA LYS A 171 15.42 -2.33 20.18
C LYS A 171 15.80 -3.69 19.59
N ASN A 172 15.34 -4.05 18.40
CA ASN A 172 15.89 -5.17 17.64
C ASN A 172 17.24 -4.76 17.01
N ALA A 173 18.20 -4.40 17.85
CA ALA A 173 19.58 -4.07 17.50
C ALA A 173 20.38 -5.30 16.98
N TYR A 174 19.69 -6.40 16.67
CA TYR A 174 20.24 -7.62 16.09
C TYR A 174 19.80 -7.83 14.63
N GLY A 175 18.82 -7.07 14.12
CA GLY A 175 18.36 -7.20 12.73
C GLY A 175 19.00 -6.14 11.83
N ASP A 176 19.74 -6.56 10.82
CA ASP A 176 20.16 -5.68 9.73
C ASP A 176 18.95 -5.38 8.82
N PHE A 177 18.31 -4.23 9.00
CA PHE A 177 17.17 -3.79 8.18
C PHE A 177 17.62 -3.02 6.94
N ARG A 178 18.81 -3.32 6.40
CA ARG A 178 19.25 -2.80 5.10
C ARG A 178 18.67 -3.60 3.94
N PHE A 179 18.14 -2.84 3.00
CA PHE A 179 17.44 -3.35 1.82
C PHE A 179 18.13 -2.85 0.56
N SER A 180 18.27 -3.74 -0.43
CA SER A 180 18.83 -3.44 -1.76
C SER A 180 17.76 -3.47 -2.84
N LEU A 181 17.72 -2.44 -3.67
CA LEU A 181 16.89 -2.36 -4.86
C LEU A 181 17.32 -3.44 -5.86
N TYR A 182 16.36 -4.20 -6.36
CA TYR A 182 16.64 -5.19 -7.40
C TYR A 182 15.68 -5.12 -8.60
N ALA A 183 14.54 -4.44 -8.48
CA ALA A 183 13.69 -4.17 -9.62
C ALA A 183 12.91 -2.85 -9.48
N VAL A 184 12.68 -2.20 -10.62
CA VAL A 184 11.85 -0.99 -10.75
C VAL A 184 10.90 -1.22 -11.91
N VAL A 185 9.60 -1.16 -11.66
CA VAL A 185 8.59 -1.10 -12.73
C VAL A 185 8.26 0.36 -12.96
N ASN A 186 8.36 0.81 -14.21
CA ASN A 186 8.02 2.16 -14.63
C ASN A 186 6.70 2.14 -15.39
N HIS A 187 6.01 3.28 -15.37
CA HIS A 187 4.83 3.50 -16.20
C HIS A 187 5.01 4.80 -17.00
N VAL A 188 4.86 4.73 -18.32
CA VAL A 188 4.88 5.89 -19.22
C VAL A 188 3.49 6.05 -19.83
N GLY A 189 2.98 7.29 -19.89
CA GLY A 189 1.64 7.58 -20.41
C GLY A 189 0.71 8.20 -19.36
N THR A 190 -0.59 8.17 -19.65
CA THR A 190 -1.69 8.71 -18.84
C THR A 190 -2.34 7.60 -18.01
N ILE A 191 -3.38 7.94 -17.24
CA ILE A 191 -4.12 6.95 -16.46
C ILE A 191 -4.89 5.93 -17.32
N ASP A 192 -5.42 6.38 -18.47
CA ASP A 192 -6.23 5.55 -19.37
C ASP A 192 -5.39 4.74 -20.36
N THR A 193 -4.20 5.23 -20.69
CA THR A 193 -3.33 4.62 -21.70
C THR A 193 -1.88 4.77 -21.29
N GLY A 194 -1.12 3.69 -21.36
CA GLY A 194 0.30 3.75 -21.07
C GLY A 194 1.04 2.48 -21.39
N HIS A 195 2.30 2.46 -20.99
CA HIS A 195 3.26 1.40 -21.26
C HIS A 195 4.09 1.12 -20.01
N TYR A 196 4.24 -0.17 -19.69
CA TYR A 196 5.02 -0.61 -18.54
C TYR A 196 6.36 -1.17 -19.01
N THR A 197 7.43 -0.78 -18.33
CA THR A 197 8.77 -1.34 -18.53
C THR A 197 9.37 -1.69 -17.18
N ALA A 198 10.37 -2.57 -17.15
CA ALA A 198 11.05 -2.93 -15.91
C ALA A 198 12.56 -2.75 -16.04
N PHE A 199 13.20 -2.20 -15.02
CA PHE A 199 14.62 -2.40 -14.77
C PHE A 199 14.77 -3.54 -13.77
N VAL A 200 15.66 -4.49 -14.06
CA VAL A 200 15.94 -5.63 -13.17
C VAL A 200 17.44 -5.79 -12.98
N ARG A 201 17.85 -5.95 -11.73
CA ARG A 201 19.23 -6.27 -11.35
C ARG A 201 19.46 -7.74 -11.59
N HIS A 202 20.36 -8.07 -12.50
CA HIS A 202 20.63 -9.45 -12.89
C HIS A 202 21.74 -10.07 -12.03
N GLN A 203 22.97 -9.53 -12.11
CA GLN A 203 24.13 -10.03 -11.36
C GLN A 203 24.98 -8.85 -10.87
N LYS A 204 25.27 -8.82 -9.56
CA LYS A 204 26.00 -7.72 -8.91
C LYS A 204 25.39 -6.36 -9.34
N ASP A 205 26.19 -5.51 -9.98
CA ASP A 205 25.80 -4.17 -10.42
C ASP A 205 25.31 -4.11 -11.88
N THR A 206 24.99 -5.27 -12.47
CA THR A 206 24.52 -5.36 -13.87
C THR A 206 23.00 -5.22 -13.92
N TRP A 207 22.53 -4.18 -14.62
CA TRP A 207 21.11 -3.88 -14.80
C TRP A 207 20.67 -4.08 -16.23
N VAL A 208 19.47 -4.62 -16.42
CA VAL A 208 18.82 -4.71 -17.73
C VAL A 208 17.51 -3.96 -17.72
N LYS A 209 17.14 -3.37 -18.86
CA LYS A 209 15.81 -2.84 -19.14
C LYS A 209 15.04 -3.88 -19.95
N CYS A 210 13.90 -4.29 -19.42
CA CYS A 210 12.91 -5.13 -20.07
C CYS A 210 11.78 -4.26 -20.63
N ASP A 211 11.66 -4.23 -21.95
CA ASP A 211 10.66 -3.48 -22.70
C ASP A 211 9.94 -4.47 -23.63
N ASP A 212 8.87 -5.09 -23.12
CA ASP A 212 8.21 -6.26 -23.70
C ASP A 212 9.21 -7.39 -24.03
N HIS A 213 9.43 -7.65 -25.32
CA HIS A 213 10.34 -8.67 -25.83
C HIS A 213 11.78 -8.16 -26.00
N VAL A 214 12.02 -6.85 -25.80
CA VAL A 214 13.31 -6.20 -26.01
C VAL A 214 14.02 -6.06 -24.67
N ILE A 215 15.11 -6.80 -24.50
CA ILE A 215 15.97 -6.73 -23.31
C ILE A 215 17.28 -6.02 -23.68
N THR A 216 17.60 -4.94 -22.97
CA THR A 216 18.80 -4.14 -23.22
C THR A 216 19.58 -3.89 -21.93
N MET A 217 20.89 -3.62 -22.06
CA MET A 217 21.70 -3.20 -20.92
C MET A 217 21.30 -1.79 -20.46
N ALA A 218 21.29 -1.59 -19.14
CA ALA A 218 21.05 -0.29 -18.51
C ALA A 218 22.16 0.05 -17.52
N SER A 219 22.50 1.33 -17.41
CA SER A 219 23.34 1.83 -16.33
C SER A 219 22.52 2.03 -15.07
N LEU A 220 23.18 1.98 -13.90
CA LEU A 220 22.51 2.29 -12.64
C LEU A 220 21.87 3.69 -12.65
N ASN A 221 22.52 4.67 -13.28
CA ASN A 221 21.96 6.03 -13.38
C ASN A 221 20.61 6.04 -14.11
N GLN A 222 20.48 5.28 -15.20
CA GLN A 222 19.21 5.16 -15.93
C GLN A 222 18.10 4.54 -15.07
N VAL A 223 18.46 3.64 -14.15
CA VAL A 223 17.51 3.04 -13.20
C VAL A 223 17.08 4.09 -12.16
N LEU A 224 18.02 4.81 -11.56
CA LEU A 224 17.73 5.77 -10.48
C LEU A 224 17.04 7.06 -10.95
N GLU A 225 17.24 7.43 -12.23
CA GLU A 225 16.57 8.57 -12.85
C GLU A 225 15.19 8.21 -13.44
N SER A 226 14.76 6.95 -13.36
CA SER A 226 13.49 6.52 -13.95
C SER A 226 12.27 6.94 -13.12
N GLU A 227 11.12 7.10 -13.79
CA GLU A 227 9.84 7.38 -13.14
C GLU A 227 9.24 6.10 -12.53
N GLY A 228 9.90 5.59 -11.48
CA GLY A 228 9.51 4.36 -10.80
C GLY A 228 8.05 4.40 -10.33
N TYR A 229 7.30 3.35 -10.59
CA TYR A 229 5.92 3.13 -10.16
C TYR A 229 5.85 2.07 -9.05
N LEU A 230 6.49 0.92 -9.26
CA LEU A 230 6.75 -0.08 -8.22
C LEU A 230 8.25 -0.23 -8.01
N LEU A 231 8.67 -0.26 -6.75
CA LEU A 231 10.06 -0.46 -6.36
C LEU A 231 10.16 -1.73 -5.52
N PHE A 232 11.06 -2.63 -5.89
CA PHE A 232 11.24 -3.89 -5.18
C PHE A 232 12.63 -3.95 -4.56
N TYR A 233 12.64 -4.20 -3.26
CA TYR A 233 13.85 -4.32 -2.47
C TYR A 233 13.90 -5.66 -1.74
N HIS A 234 15.07 -6.27 -1.64
CA HIS A 234 15.29 -7.46 -0.80
C HIS A 234 16.24 -7.14 0.35
N LYS A 235 16.13 -7.87 1.46
CA LYS A 235 17.10 -7.77 2.57
C LYS A 235 18.52 -8.10 2.08
N ASN A 236 19.51 -7.38 2.60
CA ASN A 236 20.92 -7.64 2.28
C ASN A 236 21.42 -8.96 2.89
N ILE A 237 20.89 -9.33 4.04
CA ILE A 237 21.16 -10.60 4.73
C ILE A 237 19.87 -11.41 4.70
N LEU A 238 19.88 -12.52 3.98
CA LEU A 238 18.85 -13.55 4.10
C LEU A 238 19.30 -14.47 5.23
N GLU A 239 18.73 -14.29 6.42
CA GLU A 239 18.88 -15.29 7.49
C GLU A 239 18.16 -16.56 7.01
N TYR A 240 18.94 -17.56 6.63
CA TYR A 240 18.44 -18.93 6.51
C TYR A 240 18.55 -19.54 7.91
N GLU A 241 17.43 -19.61 8.62
CA GLU A 241 17.30 -20.51 9.77
C GLU A 241 17.04 -21.95 9.30
#